data_AF-A0A4Q2Z135-F1
#
_entry.id   AF-A0A4Q2Z135-F1
#
_cell.length_a   1.000
_cell.length_b   1.000
_cell.length_c   1.000
_cell.angle_alpha   90.00
_cell.angle_beta   90.00
_cell.angle_gamma   90.00
#
_symmetry.space_group_name_H-M   'P 1'
#
loop_
_entity.id
_entity.type
_entity.pdbx_description
1 polymer ?
#
loop_
_entity_poly.entity_id
_entity_poly.type
_entity_poly.pdbx_seq_one_letter_code
_entity_poly.pdbx_strand_id
1 'polypeptide(L)'
;MMRLRLEGQPARNRIEQMDLMALLSTYPTFLIRMLECHTVISFQAWKATEEGDHAAFRASMADAEHLTMNMVRNPTGTLFEGVILRGFVAATADRLSKSGAELGMADEVEKWTRALERQKAIREAGNSKTLTLEDRSGNPSLMVGSLFGVSEDISYKILEKPLKLTDSDVEPGRMLDHEILSRFCSYFLWIVMAASVAVLAAYRFRVTRLGWFLAGRAESLLDGRDRGWIIGAGVVLPFAWVLF
;
A
#
# COMPACT_ATOMS: atom_id res chain seq x y z
N MET A 1 -14.13 -26.86 -13.25
CA MET A 1 -14.46 -27.65 -12.04
C MET A 1 -13.75 -27.13 -10.78
N MET A 2 -13.79 -25.81 -10.53
CA MET A 2 -13.24 -25.16 -9.32
C MET A 2 -14.26 -24.13 -8.79
N ARG A 3 -15.53 -24.54 -8.67
CA ARG A 3 -16.63 -23.63 -8.32
C ARG A 3 -17.49 -24.07 -7.13
N LEU A 4 -17.10 -25.10 -6.38
CA LEU A 4 -17.97 -25.71 -5.36
C LEU A 4 -17.23 -26.21 -4.10
N ARG A 5 -16.25 -25.47 -3.58
CA ARG A 5 -15.74 -25.66 -2.20
C ARG A 5 -15.32 -24.34 -1.57
N LEU A 6 -16.31 -23.52 -1.20
CA LEU A 6 -16.16 -22.44 -0.23
C LEU A 6 -17.29 -22.53 0.81
N GLU A 7 -17.61 -23.74 1.23
CA GLU A 7 -18.42 -24.00 2.41
C GLU A 7 -17.50 -24.56 3.50
N GLY A 8 -17.34 -23.79 4.58
CA GLY A 8 -16.85 -24.23 5.88
C GLY A 8 -15.46 -24.86 5.93
N GLN A 9 -14.40 -24.07 6.16
CA GLN A 9 -13.20 -24.59 6.81
C GLN A 9 -12.71 -23.69 7.96
N PRO A 10 -12.54 -24.26 9.17
CA PRO A 10 -11.85 -23.62 10.28
C PRO A 10 -10.32 -23.77 10.16
N ALA A 11 -9.61 -22.81 10.75
CA ALA A 11 -8.15 -22.75 10.97
C ALA A 11 -7.24 -22.77 9.71
N ARG A 12 -6.81 -21.57 9.29
CA ARG A 12 -5.80 -21.32 8.23
C ARG A 12 -4.43 -21.90 8.61
N ASN A 13 -3.86 -22.73 7.75
CA ASN A 13 -2.48 -23.22 7.88
C ASN A 13 -1.46 -22.14 7.44
N ARG A 14 -0.28 -22.11 8.09
CA ARG A 14 0.83 -21.17 7.78
C ARG A 14 1.23 -21.16 6.31
N ILE A 15 1.07 -22.28 5.61
CA ILE A 15 1.44 -22.43 4.20
C ILE A 15 0.52 -21.57 3.30
N GLU A 16 -0.78 -21.54 3.57
CA GLU A 16 -1.73 -20.72 2.81
C GLU A 16 -1.54 -19.22 3.09
N GLN A 17 -1.10 -18.85 4.30
CA GLN A 17 -0.69 -17.47 4.59
C GLN A 17 0.60 -17.07 3.85
N MET A 18 1.55 -18.00 3.71
CA MET A 18 2.77 -17.78 2.94
C MET A 18 2.50 -17.70 1.44
N ASP A 19 1.57 -18.51 0.91
CA ASP A 19 1.13 -18.40 -0.49
C ASP A 19 0.40 -17.08 -0.76
N LEU A 20 -0.43 -16.61 0.18
CA LEU A 20 -1.07 -15.28 0.08
C LEU A 20 -0.03 -14.15 0.09
N MET A 21 0.98 -14.24 0.98
CA MET A 21 2.10 -13.29 1.04
C MET A 21 2.99 -13.36 -0.20
N ALA A 22 3.24 -14.56 -0.74
CA ALA A 22 3.99 -14.76 -1.96
C ALA A 22 3.22 -14.16 -3.16
N LEU A 23 1.90 -14.38 -3.25
CA LEU A 23 1.04 -13.70 -4.22
C LEU A 23 1.23 -12.19 -4.10
N LEU A 24 0.99 -11.61 -2.91
CA LEU A 24 1.12 -10.18 -2.61
C LEU A 24 2.51 -9.62 -2.98
N SER A 25 3.58 -10.42 -2.81
CA SER A 25 4.96 -10.03 -3.16
C SER A 25 5.29 -10.15 -4.65
N THR A 26 4.49 -10.88 -5.44
CA THR A 26 4.67 -11.03 -6.90
C THR A 26 3.89 -9.98 -7.70
N TYR A 27 2.84 -9.38 -7.12
CA TYR A 27 2.07 -8.27 -7.68
C TYR A 27 2.84 -6.96 -7.98
N PRO A 28 3.84 -6.50 -7.19
CA PRO A 28 4.54 -5.24 -7.52
C PRO A 28 5.21 -5.28 -8.90
N THR A 29 5.72 -6.44 -9.33
CA THR A 29 6.30 -6.59 -10.68
C THR A 29 5.31 -6.38 -11.81
N PHE A 30 4.05 -6.79 -11.64
CA PHE A 30 3.00 -6.54 -12.64
C PHE A 30 2.64 -5.06 -12.69
N LEU A 31 2.42 -4.43 -11.53
CA LEU A 31 2.08 -3.00 -11.43
C LEU A 31 3.19 -2.10 -11.97
N ILE A 32 4.45 -2.42 -11.68
CA ILE A 32 5.63 -1.69 -12.18
C ILE A 32 5.71 -1.80 -13.71
N ARG A 33 5.55 -3.00 -14.28
CA ARG A 33 5.56 -3.19 -15.74
C ARG A 33 4.41 -2.46 -16.44
N MET A 34 3.25 -2.39 -15.80
CA MET A 34 2.08 -1.67 -16.35
C MET A 34 2.29 -0.16 -16.36
N LEU A 35 2.92 0.38 -15.31
CA LEU A 35 3.33 1.78 -15.24
C LEU A 35 4.30 2.13 -16.38
N GLU A 36 5.26 1.25 -16.66
CA GLU A 36 6.24 1.43 -17.74
C GLU A 36 5.57 1.42 -19.11
N CYS A 37 4.72 0.43 -19.42
CA CYS A 37 4.04 0.32 -20.71
C CYS A 37 3.15 1.53 -21.03
N HIS A 38 2.33 1.98 -20.06
CA HIS A 38 1.51 3.18 -20.21
C HIS A 38 2.36 4.41 -20.57
N THR A 39 3.50 4.56 -19.88
CA THR A 39 4.36 5.74 -20.00
C THR A 39 5.06 5.76 -21.36
N VAL A 40 5.53 4.60 -21.83
CA VAL A 40 6.14 4.45 -23.15
C VAL A 40 5.14 4.79 -24.25
N ILE A 41 3.92 4.26 -24.20
CA ILE A 41 2.88 4.55 -25.20
C ILE A 41 2.52 6.03 -25.22
N SER A 42 2.35 6.63 -24.04
CA SER A 42 2.05 8.06 -23.91
C SER A 42 3.18 8.94 -24.47
N PHE A 43 4.44 8.54 -24.24
CA PHE A 43 5.60 9.25 -24.76
C PHE A 43 5.71 9.13 -26.28
N GLN A 44 5.46 7.95 -26.85
CA GLN A 44 5.45 7.75 -28.30
C GLN A 44 4.35 8.57 -28.98
N ALA A 45 3.16 8.61 -28.39
CA ALA A 45 2.06 9.44 -28.88
C ALA A 45 2.40 10.94 -28.85
N TRP A 46 3.02 11.42 -27.77
CA TRP A 46 3.50 12.79 -27.68
C TRP A 46 4.56 13.09 -28.75
N LYS A 47 5.58 12.21 -28.88
CA LYS A 47 6.64 12.38 -29.88
C LYS A 47 6.08 12.42 -31.31
N ALA A 48 5.16 11.52 -31.64
CA ALA A 48 4.50 11.51 -32.95
C ALA A 48 3.71 12.80 -33.22
N THR A 49 3.18 13.44 -32.17
CA THR A 49 2.50 14.74 -32.26
C THR A 49 3.46 15.86 -32.58
N GLU A 50 4.60 15.94 -31.86
CA GLU A 50 5.65 16.93 -32.12
C GLU A 50 6.24 16.81 -33.54
N GLU A 51 6.35 15.58 -34.05
CA GLU A 51 6.87 15.29 -35.39
C GLU A 51 5.81 15.40 -36.50
N GLY A 52 4.52 15.57 -36.16
CA GLY A 52 3.42 15.58 -37.13
C GLY A 52 3.17 14.23 -37.81
N ASP A 53 3.66 13.12 -37.24
CA ASP A 53 3.58 11.78 -37.81
C ASP A 53 2.27 11.09 -37.42
N HIS A 54 1.27 11.22 -38.29
CA HIS A 54 -0.03 10.56 -38.13
C HIS A 54 0.06 9.02 -38.11
N ALA A 55 1.04 8.41 -38.79
CA ALA A 55 1.15 6.95 -38.83
C ALA A 55 1.71 6.40 -37.51
N ALA A 56 2.76 7.03 -36.98
CA ALA A 56 3.30 6.70 -35.67
C ALA A 56 2.29 6.92 -34.53
N PHE A 57 1.47 7.98 -34.64
CA PHE A 57 0.40 8.22 -33.68
C PHE A 57 -0.67 7.12 -33.70
N ARG A 58 -1.10 6.67 -34.89
CA ARG A 58 -2.04 5.53 -35.02
C ARG A 58 -1.49 4.24 -34.46
N ALA A 59 -0.19 3.96 -34.65
CA ALA A 59 0.46 2.80 -34.06
C ALA A 59 0.39 2.85 -32.52
N SER A 60 0.68 4.01 -31.93
CA SER A 60 0.60 4.23 -30.48
C SER A 60 -0.84 4.03 -29.95
N MET A 61 -1.85 4.44 -30.71
CA MET A 61 -3.26 4.18 -30.35
C MET A 61 -3.61 2.69 -30.40
N ALA A 62 -3.11 1.94 -31.38
CA ALA A 62 -3.32 0.51 -31.47
C ALA A 62 -2.66 -0.23 -30.30
N ASP A 63 -1.44 0.18 -29.91
CA ASP A 63 -0.74 -0.37 -28.75
C ASP A 63 -1.49 -0.09 -27.45
N ALA A 64 -2.01 1.14 -27.29
CA ALA A 64 -2.86 1.51 -26.15
C ALA A 64 -4.12 0.64 -26.05
N GLU A 65 -4.76 0.37 -27.19
CA GLU A 65 -5.96 -0.47 -27.25
C GLU A 65 -5.64 -1.92 -26.91
N HIS A 66 -4.56 -2.48 -27.47
CA HIS A 66 -4.11 -3.83 -27.16
C HIS A 66 -3.76 -3.98 -25.68
N LEU A 67 -3.03 -3.01 -25.12
CA LEU A 67 -2.74 -2.99 -23.69
C LEU A 67 -4.03 -2.97 -22.87
N THR A 68 -4.94 -2.04 -23.14
CA THR A 68 -6.23 -1.92 -22.42
C THR A 68 -7.06 -3.19 -22.50
N MET A 69 -7.14 -3.83 -23.66
CA MET A 69 -7.86 -5.10 -23.82
C MET A 69 -7.23 -6.23 -23.01
N ASN A 70 -5.91 -6.30 -22.95
CA ASN A 70 -5.21 -7.28 -22.12
C ASN A 70 -5.40 -7.00 -20.63
N MET A 71 -5.51 -5.72 -20.23
CA MET A 71 -5.84 -5.35 -18.85
C MET A 71 -7.24 -5.83 -18.46
N VAL A 72 -8.22 -5.65 -19.35
CA VAL A 72 -9.64 -5.99 -19.07
C VAL A 72 -9.91 -7.49 -19.14
N ARG A 73 -9.21 -8.24 -20.00
CA ARG A 73 -9.39 -9.70 -20.15
C ARG A 73 -8.90 -10.48 -18.94
N ASN A 74 -7.91 -9.96 -18.22
CA ASN A 74 -7.42 -10.60 -17.02
C ASN A 74 -8.30 -10.18 -15.83
N PRO A 75 -8.97 -11.12 -15.14
CA PRO A 75 -9.79 -10.77 -14.00
C PRO A 75 -8.92 -10.11 -12.94
N THR A 76 -9.29 -8.89 -12.53
CA THR A 76 -8.68 -8.20 -11.40
C THR A 76 -8.93 -9.01 -10.14
N GLY A 77 -7.87 -9.36 -9.41
CA GLY A 77 -7.97 -10.15 -8.18
C GLY A 77 -8.65 -9.36 -7.06
N THR A 78 -8.53 -8.03 -7.09
CA THR A 78 -9.07 -7.13 -6.08
C THR A 78 -9.72 -5.89 -6.68
N LEU A 79 -10.62 -5.25 -5.92
CA LEU A 79 -11.24 -3.99 -6.32
C LEU A 79 -10.21 -2.85 -6.39
N PHE A 80 -9.19 -2.88 -5.52
CA PHE A 80 -8.06 -1.95 -5.55
C PHE A 80 -7.23 -2.05 -6.84
N GLU A 81 -6.95 -3.26 -7.34
CA GLU A 81 -6.34 -3.45 -8.67
C GLU A 81 -7.21 -2.86 -9.78
N GLY A 82 -8.53 -3.03 -9.69
CA GLY A 82 -9.48 -2.41 -10.61
C GLY A 82 -9.38 -0.88 -10.63
N VAL A 83 -9.22 -0.25 -9.46
CA VAL A 83 -8.98 1.21 -9.34
C VAL A 83 -7.68 1.61 -10.01
N ILE A 84 -6.60 0.87 -9.78
CA ILE A 84 -5.29 1.20 -10.36
C ILE A 84 -5.33 1.10 -11.89
N LEU A 85 -5.86 0.00 -12.44
CA LEU A 85 -5.98 -0.20 -13.88
C LEU A 85 -6.82 0.89 -14.53
N ARG A 86 -7.90 1.27 -13.86
CA ARG A 86 -8.76 2.36 -14.28
C ARG A 86 -8.03 3.71 -14.32
N GLY A 87 -7.14 3.96 -13.36
CA GLY A 87 -6.26 5.11 -13.35
C GLY A 87 -5.31 5.14 -14.56
N PHE A 88 -4.70 4.00 -14.90
CA PHE A 88 -3.83 3.90 -16.08
C PHE A 88 -4.59 4.16 -17.37
N VAL A 89 -5.76 3.54 -17.56
CA VAL A 89 -6.59 3.76 -18.75
C VAL A 89 -6.99 5.23 -18.88
N ALA A 90 -7.37 5.87 -17.77
CA ALA A 90 -7.74 7.30 -17.77
C ALA A 90 -6.56 8.20 -18.17
N ALA A 91 -5.35 7.92 -17.67
CA ALA A 91 -4.15 8.68 -17.99
C ALA A 91 -3.73 8.51 -19.46
N THR A 92 -3.76 7.28 -20.00
CA THR A 92 -3.53 7.04 -21.44
C THR A 92 -4.58 7.78 -22.28
N ALA A 93 -5.85 7.69 -21.91
CA ALA A 93 -6.94 8.33 -22.64
C ALA A 93 -6.82 9.86 -22.68
N ASP A 94 -6.42 10.48 -21.56
CA ASP A 94 -6.14 11.92 -21.50
C ASP A 94 -5.03 12.31 -22.46
N ARG A 95 -3.90 11.59 -22.45
CA ARG A 95 -2.77 11.87 -23.34
C ARG A 95 -3.12 11.68 -24.81
N LEU A 96 -3.73 10.56 -25.18
CA LEU A 96 -4.14 10.30 -26.57
C LEU A 96 -5.18 11.30 -27.07
N SER A 97 -6.16 11.68 -26.24
CA SER A 97 -7.17 12.68 -26.62
C SER A 97 -6.56 14.04 -26.94
N LYS A 98 -5.59 14.51 -26.13
CA LYS A 98 -4.91 15.80 -26.33
C LYS A 98 -4.02 15.78 -27.58
N SER A 99 -3.15 14.77 -27.67
CA SER A 99 -2.26 14.58 -28.82
C SER A 99 -3.03 14.42 -30.14
N GLY A 100 -4.13 13.65 -30.13
CA GLY A 100 -4.97 13.50 -31.32
C GLY A 100 -5.72 14.76 -31.72
N ALA A 101 -6.15 15.58 -30.75
CA ALA A 101 -6.74 16.88 -31.03
C ALA A 101 -5.72 17.85 -31.65
N GLU A 102 -4.48 17.87 -31.14
CA GLU A 102 -3.36 18.66 -31.68
C GLU A 102 -3.00 18.25 -33.12
N LEU A 103 -3.04 16.96 -33.44
CA LEU A 103 -2.83 16.43 -34.79
C LEU A 103 -4.06 16.59 -35.73
N GLY A 104 -5.17 17.16 -35.27
CA GLY A 104 -6.39 17.27 -36.09
C GLY A 104 -7.10 15.93 -36.36
N MET A 105 -6.84 14.91 -35.56
CA MET A 105 -7.41 13.56 -35.66
C MET A 105 -8.55 13.33 -34.67
N ALA A 106 -9.36 14.35 -34.40
CA ALA A 106 -10.41 14.35 -33.37
C ALA A 106 -11.38 13.16 -33.49
N ASP A 107 -11.73 12.78 -34.73
CA ASP A 107 -12.63 11.66 -35.00
C ASP A 107 -12.02 10.30 -34.59
N GLU A 108 -10.70 10.12 -34.80
CA GLU A 108 -10.01 8.86 -34.48
C GLU A 108 -9.79 8.69 -32.96
N VAL A 109 -9.65 9.81 -32.24
CA VAL A 109 -9.50 9.79 -30.77
C VAL A 109 -10.81 9.91 -30.00
N GLU A 110 -11.95 10.02 -30.68
CA GLU A 110 -13.26 10.19 -30.04
C GLU A 110 -13.53 9.10 -28.99
N LYS A 111 -13.14 7.85 -29.26
CA LYS A 111 -13.28 6.74 -28.31
C LYS A 111 -12.54 6.99 -26.99
N TRP A 112 -11.35 7.57 -27.06
CA TRP A 112 -10.53 7.89 -25.90
C TRP A 112 -11.08 9.11 -25.16
N THR A 113 -11.58 10.10 -25.88
CA THR A 113 -12.27 11.26 -25.30
C THR A 113 -13.52 10.84 -24.51
N ARG A 114 -14.39 10.00 -25.09
CA ARG A 114 -15.57 9.46 -24.40
C ARG A 114 -15.19 8.62 -23.17
N ALA A 115 -14.14 7.82 -23.26
CA ALA A 115 -13.64 7.04 -22.12
C ALA A 115 -13.16 7.96 -20.99
N LEU A 116 -12.43 9.03 -21.31
CA LEU A 116 -11.98 10.04 -20.35
C LEU A 116 -13.15 10.78 -19.69
N GLU A 117 -14.15 11.19 -20.46
CA GLU A 117 -15.35 11.84 -19.93
C GLU A 117 -16.11 10.94 -18.96
N ARG A 118 -16.31 9.67 -19.32
CA ARG A 118 -16.92 8.69 -18.42
C ARG A 118 -16.13 8.53 -17.12
N GLN A 119 -14.79 8.58 -17.20
CA GLN A 119 -13.94 8.53 -16.01
C GLN A 119 -14.10 9.77 -15.12
N LYS A 120 -14.13 10.96 -15.72
CA LYS A 120 -14.38 12.22 -14.99
C LYS A 120 -15.75 12.23 -14.32
N ALA A 121 -16.80 11.83 -15.03
CA ALA A 121 -18.15 11.75 -14.48
C ALA A 121 -18.24 10.81 -13.26
N ILE A 122 -17.56 9.66 -13.31
CA ILE A 122 -17.55 8.73 -12.18
C ILE A 122 -16.72 9.27 -11.02
N ARG A 123 -15.60 9.97 -11.28
CA ARG A 123 -14.81 10.63 -10.23
C ARG A 123 -15.63 11.72 -9.53
N GLU A 124 -16.35 12.54 -10.29
CA GLU A 124 -17.22 13.58 -9.76
C GLU A 124 -18.38 12.99 -8.96
N ALA A 125 -19.02 11.94 -9.48
CA ALA A 125 -20.04 11.19 -8.74
C ALA A 125 -19.48 10.46 -7.51
N GLY A 126 -18.18 10.16 -7.48
CA GLY A 126 -17.49 9.58 -6.34
C GLY A 126 -17.19 10.59 -5.25
N ASN A 127 -16.94 11.85 -5.57
CA ASN A 127 -16.65 12.89 -4.59
C ASN A 127 -17.81 13.16 -3.63
N SER A 128 -19.05 12.89 -4.05
CA SER A 128 -20.24 12.99 -3.20
C SER A 128 -20.50 11.74 -2.35
N LYS A 129 -19.79 10.64 -2.60
CA LYS A 129 -19.92 9.39 -1.83
C LYS A 129 -18.99 9.43 -0.63
N THR A 130 -19.54 9.11 0.52
CA THR A 130 -18.80 8.89 1.76
C THR A 130 -18.92 7.44 2.16
N LEU A 131 -17.78 6.81 2.46
CA LEU A 131 -17.74 5.50 3.07
C LEU A 131 -18.29 5.61 4.50
N THR A 132 -19.47 5.06 4.75
CA THR A 132 -20.07 4.99 6.09
C THR A 132 -20.43 3.55 6.41
N LEU A 133 -20.02 3.08 7.58
CA LEU A 133 -20.44 1.78 8.12
C LEU A 133 -21.89 1.89 8.58
N GLU A 134 -22.69 0.85 8.33
CA GLU A 134 -24.14 0.87 8.59
C GLU A 134 -24.48 1.17 10.07
N ASP A 135 -23.63 0.70 11.00
CA ASP A 135 -23.81 0.87 12.44
C ASP A 135 -23.05 2.06 13.05
N ARG A 136 -22.34 2.84 12.24
CA ARG A 136 -21.54 3.98 12.72
C ARG A 136 -21.79 5.22 11.88
N SER A 137 -22.73 6.05 12.33
CA SER A 137 -22.97 7.38 11.76
C SER A 137 -21.97 8.39 12.35
N GLY A 138 -20.87 8.65 11.63
CA GLY A 138 -19.85 9.62 12.02
C GLY A 138 -18.70 9.69 11.01
N ASN A 139 -17.68 10.49 11.33
CA ASN A 139 -16.65 10.96 10.39
C ASN A 139 -16.04 9.82 9.52
N PRO A 140 -16.23 9.82 8.19
CA PRO A 140 -16.03 8.65 7.33
C PRO A 140 -14.57 8.16 7.22
N SER A 141 -13.59 9.05 7.40
CA SER A 141 -12.16 8.73 7.28
C SER A 141 -11.54 8.06 8.52
N LEU A 142 -12.22 8.11 9.68
CA LEU A 142 -11.74 7.55 10.95
C LEU A 142 -12.41 6.21 11.31
N MET A 143 -13.46 5.81 10.58
CA MET A 143 -14.38 4.76 11.05
C MET A 143 -14.00 3.33 10.71
N VAL A 144 -13.16 3.12 9.70
CA VAL A 144 -12.70 1.78 9.30
C VAL A 144 -11.63 1.24 10.28
N GLY A 145 -10.90 2.11 10.99
CA GLY A 145 -9.86 1.70 11.94
C GLY A 145 -8.69 0.95 11.29
N SER A 146 -8.53 1.09 9.97
CA SER A 146 -7.51 0.44 9.15
C SER A 146 -6.43 1.45 8.72
N LEU A 147 -5.16 1.04 8.80
CA LEU A 147 -4.03 1.78 8.22
C LEU A 147 -4.16 1.93 6.70
N PHE A 148 -4.87 1.02 6.04
CA PHE A 148 -5.20 1.07 4.61
C PHE A 148 -6.60 1.63 4.31
N GLY A 149 -7.32 2.17 5.29
CA GLY A 149 -8.68 2.70 5.10
C GLY A 149 -8.79 3.81 4.04
N VAL A 150 -7.69 4.51 3.75
CA VAL A 150 -7.60 5.47 2.64
C VAL A 150 -7.78 4.80 1.27
N SER A 151 -7.21 3.60 1.08
CA SER A 151 -7.33 2.84 -0.16
C SER A 151 -8.73 2.26 -0.36
N GLU A 152 -9.41 1.95 0.74
CA GLU A 152 -10.79 1.46 0.77
C GLU A 152 -11.80 2.58 0.46
N ASP A 153 -11.59 3.79 0.98
CA ASP A 153 -12.43 4.96 0.66
C ASP A 153 -12.33 5.34 -0.83
N ILE A 154 -11.12 5.33 -1.41
CA ILE A 154 -10.91 5.58 -2.85
C ILE A 154 -11.66 4.53 -3.68
N SER A 155 -11.50 3.27 -3.30
CA SER A 155 -12.17 2.11 -3.88
C SER A 155 -13.69 2.21 -3.84
N TYR A 156 -14.23 2.64 -2.71
CA TYR A 156 -15.67 2.80 -2.49
C TYR A 156 -16.27 3.92 -3.36
N LYS A 157 -15.59 5.05 -3.49
CA LYS A 157 -16.06 6.19 -4.30
C LYS A 157 -16.21 5.85 -5.78
N ILE A 158 -15.46 4.85 -6.26
CA ILE A 158 -15.40 4.45 -7.67
C ILE A 158 -16.52 3.45 -8.04
N LEU A 159 -17.11 2.76 -7.06
CA LEU A 159 -18.22 1.82 -7.28
C LEU A 159 -19.48 2.55 -7.78
N GLU A 160 -20.06 2.08 -8.89
CA GLU A 160 -21.34 2.62 -9.40
C GLU A 160 -22.47 2.45 -8.39
N LYS A 161 -22.49 1.31 -7.69
CA LYS A 161 -23.41 1.01 -6.59
C LYS A 161 -22.59 0.67 -5.35
N PRO A 162 -22.44 1.60 -4.39
CA PRO A 162 -21.74 1.30 -3.15
C PRO A 162 -22.50 0.22 -2.37
N LEU A 163 -21.77 -0.82 -1.95
CA LEU A 163 -22.31 -1.82 -1.03
C LEU A 163 -22.30 -1.24 0.37
N LYS A 164 -23.38 -1.46 1.13
CA LYS A 164 -23.36 -1.17 2.56
C LYS A 164 -22.43 -2.15 3.26
N LEU A 165 -21.47 -1.63 4.00
CA LEU A 165 -20.51 -2.43 4.77
C LEU A 165 -20.93 -2.46 6.23
N THR A 166 -20.85 -3.65 6.83
CA THR A 166 -21.05 -3.88 8.26
C THR A 166 -19.70 -3.93 8.98
N ASP A 167 -19.68 -3.78 10.31
CA ASP A 167 -18.41 -3.84 11.08
C ASP A 167 -17.71 -5.21 10.94
N SER A 168 -18.49 -6.29 10.76
CA SER A 168 -17.97 -7.64 10.49
C SER A 168 -17.25 -7.78 9.15
N ASP A 169 -17.60 -6.98 8.14
CA ASP A 169 -16.94 -7.04 6.83
C ASP A 169 -15.53 -6.43 6.87
N VAL A 170 -15.30 -5.51 7.82
CA VAL A 170 -14.07 -4.73 7.95
C VAL A 170 -13.12 -5.33 9.00
N GLU A 171 -13.64 -6.13 9.93
CA GLU A 171 -12.86 -6.79 11.00
C GLU A 171 -11.62 -7.57 10.48
N PRO A 172 -11.71 -8.38 9.41
CA PRO A 172 -10.53 -9.10 8.89
C PRO A 172 -9.41 -8.16 8.41
N GLY A 173 -9.77 -7.03 7.79
CA GLY A 173 -8.81 -6.01 7.36
C GLY A 173 -8.12 -5.35 8.55
N ARG A 174 -8.89 -4.99 9.59
CA ARG A 174 -8.35 -4.43 10.83
C ARG A 174 -7.38 -5.39 11.54
N MET A 175 -7.71 -6.68 11.59
CA MET A 175 -6.83 -7.70 12.18
C MET A 175 -5.51 -7.84 11.39
N LEU A 176 -5.59 -7.81 10.06
CA LEU A 176 -4.40 -7.83 9.20
C LEU A 176 -3.51 -6.61 9.47
N ASP A 177 -4.09 -5.43 9.62
CA ASP A 177 -3.36 -4.20 9.89
C ASP A 177 -2.66 -4.22 11.25
N HIS A 178 -3.34 -4.73 12.28
CA HIS A 178 -2.73 -4.92 13.59
C HIS A 178 -1.55 -5.90 13.52
N GLU A 179 -1.67 -6.98 12.76
CA GLU A 179 -0.59 -7.95 12.56
C GLU A 179 0.60 -7.34 11.80
N ILE A 180 0.34 -6.57 10.73
CA ILE A 180 1.37 -5.86 9.97
C ILE A 180 2.09 -4.83 10.85
N LEU A 181 1.33 -4.04 11.60
CA LEU A 181 1.88 -3.03 12.52
C LEU A 181 2.71 -3.68 13.62
N SER A 182 2.23 -4.79 14.19
CA SER A 182 2.97 -5.59 15.19
C SER A 182 4.32 -6.06 14.64
N ARG A 183 4.34 -6.59 13.42
CA ARG A 183 5.58 -7.01 12.75
C ARG A 183 6.51 -5.83 12.50
N PHE A 184 5.99 -4.71 12.02
CA PHE A 184 6.79 -3.50 11.78
C PHE A 184 7.41 -2.97 13.08
N CYS A 185 6.63 -2.87 14.14
CA CYS A 185 7.12 -2.49 15.48
C CYS A 185 8.18 -3.48 15.99
N SER A 186 7.99 -4.78 15.76
CA SER A 186 8.99 -5.80 16.12
C SER A 186 10.31 -5.57 15.38
N TYR A 187 10.28 -5.40 14.06
CA TYR A 187 11.49 -5.10 13.28
C TYR A 187 12.15 -3.79 13.71
N PHE A 188 11.35 -2.75 13.97
CA PHE A 188 11.85 -1.48 14.47
C PHE A 188 12.57 -1.64 15.81
N LEU A 189 11.99 -2.38 16.76
CA LEU A 189 12.63 -2.70 18.04
C LEU A 189 13.94 -3.46 17.86
N TRP A 190 14.00 -4.43 16.94
CA TRP A 190 15.24 -5.13 16.61
C TRP A 190 16.32 -4.20 16.08
N ILE A 191 15.96 -3.24 15.22
CA ILE A 191 16.89 -2.23 14.70
C ILE A 191 17.40 -1.33 15.84
N VAL A 192 16.51 -0.85 16.71
CA VAL A 192 16.88 -0.02 17.86
C VAL A 192 17.79 -0.78 18.83
N MET A 193 17.51 -2.06 19.07
CA MET A 193 18.36 -2.91 19.91
C MET A 193 19.73 -3.12 19.27
N ALA A 194 19.78 -3.45 17.97
CA ALA A 194 21.03 -3.61 17.23
C ALA A 194 21.86 -2.31 17.24
N ALA A 195 21.21 -1.15 17.06
CA ALA A 195 21.85 0.15 17.16
C ALA A 195 22.38 0.41 18.58
N SER A 196 21.61 0.07 19.62
CA SER A 196 22.03 0.23 21.01
C SER A 196 23.24 -0.64 21.36
N VAL A 197 23.25 -1.90 20.90
CA VAL A 197 24.39 -2.82 21.03
C VAL A 197 25.61 -2.29 20.27
N ALA A 198 25.42 -1.78 19.05
CA ALA A 198 26.50 -1.18 18.27
C ALA A 198 27.09 0.06 18.96
N VAL A 199 26.24 0.92 19.54
CA VAL A 199 26.68 2.07 20.35
C VAL A 199 27.44 1.61 21.59
N LEU A 200 26.98 0.58 22.30
CA LEU A 200 27.67 0.02 23.46
C LEU A 200 29.03 -0.57 23.08
N ALA A 201 29.10 -1.30 21.96
CA ALA A 201 30.33 -1.84 21.41
C ALA A 201 31.30 -0.72 20.98
N ALA A 202 30.80 0.34 20.33
CA ALA A 202 31.59 1.51 19.98
C ALA A 202 32.07 2.29 21.23
N TYR A 203 31.23 2.34 22.27
CA TYR A 203 31.56 2.96 23.55
C TYR A 203 32.72 2.25 24.24
N ARG A 204 32.82 0.92 24.15
CA ARG A 204 34.00 0.16 24.63
C ARG A 204 35.32 0.64 24.02
N PHE A 205 35.32 1.15 22.79
CA PHE A 205 36.52 1.69 22.15
C PHE A 205 36.77 3.18 22.47
N ARG A 206 35.75 3.91 22.97
CA ARG A 206 35.87 5.32 23.38
C ARG A 206 36.11 5.52 24.87
N VAL A 207 35.73 4.59 25.73
CA VAL A 207 36.05 4.63 27.17
C VAL A 207 37.53 4.31 27.37
N THR A 208 38.34 5.34 27.19
CA THR A 208 39.70 5.42 27.72
C THR A 208 39.65 5.41 29.25
N ARG A 209 40.78 5.00 29.87
CA ARG A 209 41.04 4.80 31.32
C ARG A 209 40.25 5.68 32.32
N LEU A 210 39.83 6.89 31.94
CA LEU A 210 39.02 7.80 32.74
C LEU A 210 37.65 7.21 33.16
N GLY A 211 36.95 6.51 32.27
CA GLY A 211 35.64 5.93 32.60
C GLY A 211 35.73 4.74 33.55
N TRP A 212 36.80 3.95 33.47
CA TRP A 212 37.11 2.91 34.47
C TRP A 212 37.39 3.51 35.85
N PHE A 213 38.11 4.64 35.89
CA PHE A 213 38.44 5.32 37.14
C PHE A 213 37.21 5.96 37.80
N LEU A 214 36.31 6.54 37.01
CA LEU A 214 35.04 7.12 37.47
C LEU A 214 34.03 6.03 37.87
N ALA A 215 33.94 4.93 37.12
CA ALA A 215 33.07 3.80 37.46
C ALA A 215 33.49 3.13 38.78
N GLY A 216 34.80 2.91 39.00
CA GLY A 216 35.29 2.37 40.27
C GLY A 216 35.02 3.30 41.47
N ARG A 217 35.04 4.62 41.25
CA ARG A 217 34.65 5.60 42.28
C ARG A 217 33.14 5.64 42.51
N ALA A 218 32.32 5.53 41.46
CA ALA A 218 30.86 5.46 41.57
C ALA A 218 30.39 4.17 42.26
N GLU A 219 31.07 3.04 42.02
CA GLU A 219 30.79 1.77 42.68
C GLU A 219 31.06 1.82 44.19
N SER A 220 32.04 2.63 44.62
CA SER A 220 32.33 2.89 46.04
C SER A 220 31.32 3.84 46.72
N LEU A 221 30.51 4.55 45.94
CA LEU A 221 29.47 5.47 46.41
C LEU A 221 28.07 4.84 46.43
N LEU A 222 27.87 3.72 45.73
CA LEU A 222 26.60 3.01 45.67
C LEU A 222 26.47 2.06 46.86
N ASP A 223 25.60 2.45 47.80
CA ASP A 223 25.27 1.64 48.95
C ASP A 223 24.49 0.37 48.53
N GLY A 224 24.51 -0.68 49.35
CA GLY A 224 23.89 -1.98 49.00
C GLY A 224 22.40 -1.88 48.66
N ARG A 225 21.73 -0.86 49.21
CA ARG A 225 20.31 -0.55 48.96
C ARG A 225 20.04 -0.02 47.55
N ASP A 226 20.95 0.77 47.00
CA ASP A 226 20.79 1.35 45.65
C ASP A 226 21.00 0.29 44.57
N ARG A 227 21.91 -0.67 44.83
CA ARG A 227 22.08 -1.86 43.97
C ARG A 227 20.78 -2.69 43.92
N GLY A 228 20.10 -2.83 45.05
CA GLY A 228 18.80 -3.50 45.14
C GLY A 228 17.71 -2.81 44.31
N TRP A 229 17.65 -1.48 44.34
CA TRP A 229 16.70 -0.72 43.51
C TRP A 229 16.98 -0.81 42.02
N ILE A 230 18.25 -0.76 41.61
CA ILE A 230 18.62 -0.87 40.18
C ILE A 230 18.28 -2.25 39.64
N ILE A 231 18.55 -3.32 40.40
CA ILE A 231 18.23 -4.69 39.98
C ILE A 231 16.71 -4.92 40.02
N GLY A 232 16.04 -4.49 41.09
CA GLY A 232 14.60 -4.65 41.25
C GLY A 232 13.79 -3.88 40.20
N ALA A 233 14.02 -2.57 40.08
CA ALA A 233 13.28 -1.72 39.16
C ALA A 233 13.77 -1.85 37.71
N GLY A 234 15.07 -2.04 37.49
CA GLY A 234 15.66 -2.07 36.15
C GLY A 234 15.64 -3.44 35.47
N VAL A 235 15.72 -4.54 36.23
CA VAL A 235 15.79 -5.89 35.68
C VAL A 235 14.56 -6.71 36.00
N VAL A 236 14.10 -6.74 37.26
CA VAL A 236 13.00 -7.63 37.67
C VAL A 236 11.64 -7.11 37.20
N LEU A 237 11.40 -5.80 37.32
CA LEU A 237 10.09 -5.19 37.02
C LEU A 237 9.69 -5.29 35.53
N PRO A 238 10.58 -5.07 34.54
CA PRO A 238 10.26 -5.28 33.13
C PRO A 238 10.00 -6.75 32.78
N PHE A 239 10.72 -7.69 33.41
CA PHE A 239 10.50 -9.12 33.19
C PHE A 239 9.18 -9.60 33.81
N ALA A 240 8.82 -9.09 34.99
CA ALA A 240 7.54 -9.39 35.62
C ALA A 240 6.35 -8.88 34.80
N TRP A 241 6.47 -7.70 34.18
CA TRP A 241 5.44 -7.12 33.29
C TRP A 241 5.23 -7.89 31.98
N VAL A 242 6.25 -8.62 31.50
CA VAL A 242 6.13 -9.43 30.27
C VAL A 242 5.57 -10.83 30.57
N LEU A 243 5.72 -11.32 31.80
CA LEU A 243 5.31 -12.66 32.23
C LEU A 243 3.91 -12.73 32.87
N PHE A 244 3.35 -11.59 33.30
CA PHE A 244 2.00 -11.45 33.88
C PHE A 244 1.17 -10.45 33.09
#